data_AF-A0A522SBD3-F1
#
_entry.id   AF-A0A522SBD3-F1
#
_cell.length_a   1.000
_cell.length_b   1.000
_cell.length_c   1.000
_cell.angle_alpha   90.00
_cell.angle_beta   90.00
_cell.angle_gamma   90.00
#
_symmetry.space_group_name_H-M   'P 1'
#
loop_
_entity.id
_entity.type
_entity.pdbx_description
1 polymer ?
#
loop_
_entity_poly.entity_id
_entity_poly.type
_entity_poly.pdbx_seq_one_letter_code
_entity_poly.pdbx_strand_id
1 'polypeptide(L)'
;MSFKGFLAVACLSWILFSCSKDKSIEKSNAGNNTGYQPVTAGSTWYYKDNTDSSGNFKLVATGRDTIVNGITFNIFDDKPDSTSSIYTTLFAQNRNLYYTLGFITTFGNNALLYLEDTTVKTTWKQNVPMNVQQLGGQVTAELDFTLAQTDISYTVNGKTYSNVAHVTLVVKVQVPGLGVSPTGYTGDIYFARGIGIISLVVQNNGSKAEDISLLNYSIK
;
A
#
# COMPACT_ATOMS: atom_id res chain seq x y z
N MET A 1 13.65 4.07 -86.34
CA MET A 1 14.34 4.52 -85.11
C MET A 1 13.58 3.94 -83.93
N SER A 2 14.02 2.79 -83.43
CA SER A 2 14.87 2.64 -82.23
C SER A 2 14.08 2.92 -80.94
N PHE A 3 13.51 1.93 -80.25
CA PHE A 3 14.07 0.90 -79.33
C PHE A 3 14.00 1.32 -77.85
N LYS A 4 13.05 0.66 -77.16
CA LYS A 4 13.00 0.18 -75.76
C LYS A 4 13.47 1.07 -74.60
N GLY A 5 12.58 1.16 -73.61
CA GLY A 5 12.90 1.48 -72.21
C GLY A 5 11.87 0.88 -71.25
N PHE A 6 11.97 -0.43 -71.03
CA PHE A 6 11.37 -1.18 -69.91
C PHE A 6 12.23 -0.92 -68.66
N LEU A 7 11.65 -0.53 -67.51
CA LEU A 7 12.22 -0.73 -66.17
C LEU A 7 11.13 -0.36 -65.13
N ALA A 8 10.45 -1.35 -64.55
CA ALA A 8 10.81 -2.06 -63.31
C ALA A 8 10.06 -1.49 -62.10
N VAL A 9 8.95 -2.14 -61.79
CA VAL A 9 8.26 -2.11 -60.50
C VAL A 9 9.23 -2.63 -59.44
N ALA A 10 9.55 -1.81 -58.45
CA ALA A 10 10.17 -2.24 -57.21
C ALA A 10 9.23 -1.88 -56.05
N CYS A 11 8.36 -2.84 -55.71
CA CYS A 11 7.83 -2.95 -54.36
C CYS A 11 9.01 -3.24 -53.43
N LEU A 12 9.31 -2.35 -52.49
CA LEU A 12 10.04 -2.74 -51.29
C LEU A 12 9.45 -2.01 -50.08
N SER A 13 8.66 -2.79 -49.37
CA SER A 13 8.02 -2.57 -48.09
C SER A 13 9.03 -2.05 -47.06
N TRP A 14 8.79 -0.84 -46.52
CA TRP A 14 9.38 -0.41 -45.25
C TRP A 14 8.29 -0.50 -44.19
N ILE A 15 8.15 -1.70 -43.65
CA ILE A 15 7.47 -1.97 -42.39
C ILE A 15 8.56 -2.01 -41.32
N LEU A 16 8.19 -1.66 -40.08
CA LEU A 16 8.94 -1.81 -38.81
C LEU A 16 9.83 -0.60 -38.50
N PHE A 17 9.63 0.15 -37.41
CA PHE A 17 9.48 -0.29 -36.02
C PHE A 17 8.44 0.53 -35.24
N SER A 18 7.24 -0.01 -35.06
CA SER A 18 6.42 0.34 -33.90
C SER A 18 6.92 -0.51 -32.74
N CYS A 19 7.85 0.04 -31.97
CA CYS A 19 8.26 -0.55 -30.71
C CYS A 19 7.11 -0.33 -29.71
N SER A 20 6.10 -1.19 -29.78
CA SER A 20 5.20 -1.39 -28.65
C SER A 20 6.08 -1.93 -27.54
N LYS A 21 6.48 -1.03 -26.63
CA LYS A 21 7.13 -1.41 -25.38
C LYS A 21 6.20 -2.42 -24.73
N ASP A 22 6.62 -3.69 -24.73
CA ASP A 22 5.96 -4.75 -23.99
C ASP A 22 5.87 -4.24 -22.55
N LYS A 23 4.67 -3.81 -22.15
CA LYS A 23 4.33 -3.77 -20.75
C LYS A 23 4.40 -5.23 -20.35
N SER A 24 5.45 -5.59 -19.62
CA SER A 24 5.49 -6.83 -18.87
C SER A 24 4.22 -6.86 -18.03
N ILE A 25 3.21 -7.56 -18.53
CA ILE A 25 2.12 -8.02 -17.72
C ILE A 25 2.79 -9.08 -16.84
N GLU A 26 3.30 -8.61 -15.70
CA GLU A 26 3.50 -9.44 -14.52
C GLU A 26 2.25 -10.30 -14.41
N LYS A 27 2.40 -11.58 -14.75
CA LYS A 27 1.33 -12.58 -14.72
C LYS A 27 0.85 -12.59 -13.29
N SER A 28 -0.28 -11.96 -13.02
CA SER A 28 -0.95 -12.07 -11.73
C SER A 28 -1.45 -13.51 -11.63
N ASN A 29 -0.60 -14.41 -11.15
CA ASN A 29 -1.06 -15.59 -10.43
C ASN A 29 -1.67 -15.09 -9.12
N ALA A 30 -2.80 -14.38 -9.21
CA ALA A 30 -3.71 -14.22 -8.09
C ALA A 30 -4.38 -15.57 -7.89
N GLY A 31 -3.62 -16.55 -7.39
CA GLY A 31 -4.13 -17.87 -7.06
C GLY A 31 -5.12 -17.70 -5.92
N ASN A 32 -6.42 -17.67 -6.21
CA ASN A 32 -7.56 -17.74 -5.28
C ASN A 32 -7.43 -16.98 -3.94
N ASN A 33 -6.54 -15.99 -3.84
CA ASN A 33 -6.37 -15.25 -2.61
C ASN A 33 -7.41 -14.15 -2.61
N THR A 34 -8.52 -14.44 -1.93
CA THR A 34 -9.70 -13.57 -1.89
C THR A 34 -9.47 -12.34 -1.01
N GLY A 35 -8.40 -12.30 -0.21
CA GLY A 35 -8.17 -11.23 0.77
C GLY A 35 -7.35 -10.05 0.25
N TYR A 36 -7.22 -9.03 1.10
CA TYR A 36 -6.38 -7.84 0.88
C TYR A 36 -5.03 -7.92 1.61
N GLN A 37 -4.55 -9.11 1.97
CA GLN A 37 -3.24 -9.27 2.58
C GLN A 37 -2.69 -10.67 2.35
N PRO A 38 -2.07 -10.95 1.19
CA PRO A 38 -1.43 -12.24 0.96
C PRO A 38 -0.31 -12.51 1.98
N VAL A 39 -0.27 -13.73 2.51
CA VAL A 39 0.71 -14.15 3.53
C VAL A 39 1.54 -15.36 3.08
N THR A 40 1.42 -15.80 1.83
CA THR A 40 2.20 -16.93 1.31
C THR A 40 3.69 -16.63 1.43
N ALA A 41 4.43 -17.52 2.10
CA ALA A 41 5.86 -17.37 2.33
C ALA A 41 6.63 -17.10 1.02
N GLY A 42 7.56 -16.14 1.06
CA GLY A 42 8.33 -15.70 -0.09
C GLY A 42 7.58 -14.75 -1.05
N SER A 43 6.35 -14.36 -0.74
CA SER A 43 5.71 -13.21 -1.39
C SER A 43 6.43 -11.92 -1.00
N THR A 44 6.51 -10.98 -1.92
CA THR A 44 7.27 -9.73 -1.74
C THR A 44 6.52 -8.53 -2.24
N TRP A 45 6.71 -7.39 -1.57
CA TRP A 45 6.24 -6.08 -1.96
C TRP A 45 7.38 -5.10 -1.89
N TYR A 46 7.47 -4.20 -2.85
CA TYR A 46 8.46 -3.14 -2.86
C TYR A 46 7.74 -1.81 -2.95
N TYR A 47 7.94 -0.99 -1.93
CA TYR A 47 7.26 0.27 -1.75
C TYR A 47 8.23 1.42 -1.90
N LYS A 48 7.72 2.53 -2.45
CA LYS A 48 8.36 3.83 -2.39
C LYS A 48 7.75 4.62 -1.24
N ASP A 49 8.57 5.03 -0.28
CA ASP A 49 8.23 6.09 0.66
C ASP A 49 8.67 7.43 0.06
N ASN A 50 7.71 8.32 -0.20
CA ASN A 50 7.96 9.63 -0.80
C ASN A 50 8.22 10.72 0.25
N THR A 51 8.11 10.38 1.54
CA THR A 51 8.18 11.30 2.68
C THR A 51 9.34 10.99 3.62
N ASP A 52 9.72 9.71 3.76
CA ASP A 52 10.87 9.31 4.57
C ASP A 52 12.18 9.37 3.77
N SER A 53 13.21 9.95 4.39
CA SER A 53 14.60 9.88 3.96
C SER A 53 15.16 8.46 3.89
N SER A 54 14.53 7.49 4.58
CA SER A 54 14.90 6.08 4.54
C SER A 54 14.72 5.42 3.16
N GLY A 55 14.00 6.09 2.25
CA GLY A 55 13.84 5.67 0.87
C GLY A 55 12.83 4.53 0.68
N ASN A 56 12.98 3.78 -0.41
CA ASN A 56 12.12 2.63 -0.68
C ASN A 56 12.37 1.52 0.35
N PHE A 57 11.42 0.61 0.49
CA PHE A 57 11.56 -0.55 1.35
C PHE A 57 10.90 -1.79 0.75
N LYS A 58 11.42 -2.95 1.14
CA LYS A 58 10.92 -4.26 0.72
C LYS A 58 10.30 -5.00 1.90
N LEU A 59 9.05 -5.43 1.73
CA LEU A 59 8.39 -6.36 2.61
C LEU A 59 8.45 -7.79 2.05
N VAL A 60 8.72 -8.77 2.92
CA VAL A 60 8.78 -10.19 2.56
C VAL A 60 7.97 -11.03 3.55
N ALA A 61 6.97 -11.78 3.07
CA ALA A 61 6.22 -12.71 3.90
C ALA A 61 7.13 -13.88 4.31
N THR A 62 7.32 -14.10 5.61
CA THR A 62 8.29 -15.10 6.10
C THR A 62 7.73 -16.51 6.23
N GLY A 63 6.40 -16.67 6.23
CA GLY A 63 5.72 -17.93 6.55
C GLY A 63 5.70 -18.29 8.04
N ARG A 64 6.20 -17.40 8.90
CA ARG A 64 6.13 -17.53 10.36
C ARG A 64 4.99 -16.67 10.90
N ASP A 65 4.55 -17.00 12.11
CA ASP A 65 3.55 -16.23 12.85
C ASP A 65 4.00 -15.91 14.29
N THR A 66 3.23 -15.04 14.94
CA THR A 66 3.33 -14.70 16.36
C THR A 66 1.95 -14.31 16.90
N ILE A 67 1.77 -14.34 18.21
CA ILE A 67 0.54 -13.90 18.86
C ILE A 67 0.80 -12.61 19.63
N VAL A 68 0.06 -11.55 19.30
CA VAL A 68 0.07 -10.27 20.01
C VAL A 68 -1.33 -9.96 20.47
N ASN A 69 -1.53 -9.77 21.79
CA ASN A 69 -2.84 -9.46 22.38
C ASN A 69 -3.96 -10.43 21.95
N GLY A 70 -3.65 -11.72 21.79
CA GLY A 70 -4.61 -12.75 21.40
C GLY A 70 -4.94 -12.81 19.90
N ILE A 71 -4.28 -12.01 19.06
CA ILE A 71 -4.41 -12.07 17.60
C ILE A 71 -3.16 -12.73 17.02
N THR A 72 -3.35 -13.74 16.15
CA THR A 72 -2.26 -14.37 15.39
C THR A 72 -1.89 -13.50 14.19
N PHE A 73 -0.67 -12.99 14.19
CA PHE A 73 -0.08 -12.21 13.11
C PHE A 73 0.92 -13.02 12.32
N ASN A 74 0.93 -12.86 11.00
CA ASN A 74 1.99 -13.30 10.12
C ASN A 74 3.15 -12.30 10.20
N ILE A 75 4.37 -12.82 10.23
CA ILE A 75 5.61 -12.04 10.32
C ILE A 75 6.13 -11.72 8.92
N PHE A 76 6.42 -10.45 8.69
CA PHE A 76 7.06 -9.94 7.49
C PHE A 76 8.40 -9.31 7.84
N ASP A 77 9.41 -9.62 7.04
CA ASP A 77 10.68 -8.91 7.08
C ASP A 77 10.51 -7.59 6.31
N ASP A 78 10.82 -6.49 6.98
CA ASP A 78 10.74 -5.13 6.46
C ASP A 78 12.15 -4.54 6.32
N LYS A 79 12.57 -4.29 5.08
CA LYS A 79 13.93 -3.87 4.75
C LYS A 79 13.92 -2.56 3.98
N PRO A 80 14.18 -1.42 4.65
CA PRO A 80 14.46 -0.16 3.99
C PRO A 80 15.78 -0.19 3.22
N ASP A 81 15.84 0.49 2.08
CA ASP A 81 17.04 0.56 1.24
C ASP A 81 18.19 1.36 1.88
N SER A 82 17.84 2.31 2.77
CA SER A 82 18.81 3.16 3.47
C SER A 82 19.66 2.45 4.52
N THR A 83 19.31 1.21 4.90
CA THR A 83 19.95 0.49 6.01
C THR A 83 20.11 -0.99 5.73
N SER A 84 21.11 -1.62 6.36
CA SER A 84 21.27 -3.07 6.34
C SER A 84 20.36 -3.80 7.32
N SER A 85 19.69 -3.06 8.22
CA SER A 85 18.79 -3.61 9.22
C SER A 85 17.53 -4.20 8.60
N ILE A 86 17.03 -5.27 9.21
CA ILE A 86 15.72 -5.86 8.90
C ILE A 86 14.84 -5.63 10.12
N TYR A 87 13.72 -4.97 9.90
CA TYR A 87 12.69 -4.73 10.89
C TYR A 87 11.58 -5.77 10.73
N THR A 88 10.70 -5.83 11.74
CA THR A 88 9.56 -6.74 11.73
C THR A 88 8.29 -5.94 11.55
N THR A 89 7.53 -6.29 10.52
CA THR A 89 6.17 -5.82 10.31
C THR A 89 5.22 -7.01 10.42
N LEU A 90 4.08 -6.82 11.08
CA LEU A 90 3.11 -7.87 11.37
C LEU A 90 1.79 -7.58 10.66
N PHE A 91 1.19 -8.61 10.07
CA PHE A 91 -0.15 -8.53 9.48
C PHE A 91 -1.03 -9.70 9.90
N ALA A 92 -2.28 -9.41 10.26
CA ALA A 92 -3.27 -10.43 10.60
C ALA A 92 -4.57 -10.21 9.83
N GLN A 93 -5.30 -11.30 9.62
CA GLN A 93 -6.65 -11.27 9.08
C GLN A 93 -7.54 -12.15 9.96
N ASN A 94 -8.64 -11.58 10.44
CA ASN A 94 -9.72 -12.33 11.08
C ASN A 94 -11.02 -12.07 10.32
N ARG A 95 -11.40 -13.01 9.45
CA ARG A 95 -12.53 -12.86 8.52
C ARG A 95 -12.34 -11.61 7.63
N ASN A 96 -13.17 -10.59 7.83
CA ASN A 96 -13.16 -9.34 7.11
C ASN A 96 -12.36 -8.23 7.80
N LEU A 97 -11.75 -8.51 8.96
CA LEU A 97 -10.98 -7.55 9.73
C LEU A 97 -9.48 -7.75 9.49
N TYR A 98 -8.78 -6.70 9.07
CA TYR A 98 -7.36 -6.73 8.75
C TYR A 98 -6.56 -5.84 9.69
N TYR A 99 -5.54 -6.42 10.31
CA TYR A 99 -4.74 -5.77 11.34
C TYR A 99 -3.28 -5.67 10.94
N THR A 100 -2.62 -4.59 11.37
CA THR A 100 -1.17 -4.42 11.21
C THR A 100 -0.52 -3.92 12.49
N LEU A 101 0.76 -4.22 12.65
CA LEU A 101 1.64 -3.67 13.68
C LEU A 101 3.03 -3.46 13.05
N GLY A 102 3.60 -2.27 13.23
CA GLY A 102 4.93 -1.92 12.73
C GLY A 102 4.96 -1.32 11.31
N PHE A 103 3.91 -1.49 10.50
CA PHE A 103 3.86 -0.91 9.15
C PHE A 103 3.77 0.62 9.17
N ILE A 104 2.94 1.17 10.07
CA ILE A 104 2.84 2.62 10.29
C ILE A 104 3.57 2.93 11.60
N THR A 105 4.83 3.33 11.48
CA THR A 105 5.76 3.48 12.62
C THR A 105 5.26 4.50 13.65
N THR A 106 4.53 5.53 13.22
CA THR A 106 3.93 6.57 14.07
C THR A 106 2.99 6.01 15.15
N PHE A 107 2.37 4.86 14.90
CA PHE A 107 1.42 4.22 15.83
C PHE A 107 2.05 3.18 16.76
N GLY A 108 3.37 2.96 16.64
CA GLY A 108 4.14 2.07 17.51
C GLY A 108 3.67 0.61 17.46
N ASN A 109 3.70 -0.05 18.62
CA ASN A 109 3.38 -1.49 18.75
C ASN A 109 1.89 -1.77 19.00
N ASN A 110 1.00 -0.85 18.65
CA ASN A 110 -0.43 -1.07 18.77
C ASN A 110 -0.96 -1.78 17.52
N ALA A 111 -1.77 -2.82 17.71
CA ALA A 111 -2.47 -3.47 16.61
C ALA A 111 -3.52 -2.51 16.02
N LEU A 112 -3.33 -2.12 14.77
CA LEU A 112 -4.22 -1.23 14.04
C LEU A 112 -5.16 -2.04 13.15
N LEU A 113 -6.48 -1.87 13.28
CA LEU A 113 -7.47 -2.36 12.33
C LEU A 113 -7.49 -1.38 11.15
N TYR A 114 -6.78 -1.71 10.09
CA TYR A 114 -6.56 -0.79 8.97
C TYR A 114 -7.58 -0.98 7.83
N LEU A 115 -8.30 -2.11 7.81
CA LEU A 115 -9.37 -2.38 6.86
C LEU A 115 -10.43 -3.30 7.47
N GLU A 116 -11.69 -2.90 7.32
CA GLU A 116 -12.87 -3.75 7.47
C GLU A 116 -13.49 -3.98 6.08
N ASP A 117 -13.29 -5.17 5.48
CA ASP A 117 -13.80 -5.53 4.14
C ASP A 117 -15.30 -5.89 4.22
N THR A 118 -16.14 -4.86 4.24
CA THR A 118 -17.59 -4.96 4.43
C THR A 118 -18.32 -4.02 3.46
N THR A 119 -19.54 -3.62 3.80
CA THR A 119 -20.30 -2.64 3.03
C THR A 119 -19.65 -1.26 3.03
N VAL A 120 -19.65 -0.61 1.87
CA VAL A 120 -19.24 0.79 1.71
C VAL A 120 -20.01 1.70 2.70
N LYS A 121 -19.32 2.73 3.21
CA LYS A 121 -19.71 3.66 4.28
C LYS A 121 -19.67 3.10 5.71
N THR A 122 -19.25 1.85 5.91
CA THR A 122 -18.91 1.39 7.26
C THR A 122 -17.78 2.21 7.84
N THR A 123 -17.93 2.60 9.10
CA THR A 123 -16.96 3.37 9.86
C THR A 123 -16.54 2.61 11.10
N TRP A 124 -15.27 2.75 11.50
CA TRP A 124 -14.77 2.22 12.75
C TRP A 124 -13.80 3.21 13.38
N LYS A 125 -13.71 3.16 14.72
CA LYS A 125 -12.86 4.04 15.50
C LYS A 125 -11.85 3.25 16.30
N GLN A 126 -10.64 3.77 16.43
CA GLN A 126 -9.63 3.22 17.33
C GLN A 126 -8.92 4.33 18.08
N ASN A 127 -8.68 4.09 19.38
CA ASN A 127 -7.83 4.94 20.19
C ASN A 127 -6.45 4.29 20.28
N VAL A 128 -5.44 4.97 19.74
CA VAL A 128 -4.06 4.51 19.72
C VAL A 128 -3.22 5.38 20.64
N PRO A 129 -2.65 4.83 21.73
CA PRO A 129 -1.70 5.57 22.54
C PRO A 129 -0.41 5.78 21.74
N MET A 130 0.04 7.02 21.66
CA MET A 130 1.28 7.42 20.99
C MET A 130 2.19 8.12 22.00
N ASN A 131 3.50 7.97 21.83
CA ASN A 131 4.47 8.72 22.63
C ASN A 131 5.04 9.85 21.77
N VAL A 132 4.62 11.09 22.05
CA VAL A 132 5.06 12.28 21.31
C VAL A 132 5.86 13.14 22.27
N GLN A 133 7.18 12.98 22.23
CA GLN A 133 8.12 13.67 23.13
C GLN A 133 7.94 15.20 23.09
N GLN A 134 7.66 15.76 21.91
CA GLN A 134 7.44 17.19 21.70
C GLN A 134 6.17 17.72 22.38
N LEU A 135 5.22 16.84 22.72
CA LEU A 135 3.96 17.18 23.41
C LEU A 135 3.98 16.81 24.89
N GLY A 136 5.16 16.52 25.46
CA GLY A 136 5.31 16.27 26.89
C GLY A 136 4.93 14.85 27.33
N GLY A 137 4.85 13.89 26.41
CA GLY A 137 4.73 12.47 26.73
C GLY A 137 3.63 11.73 25.97
N GLN A 138 2.88 10.89 26.69
CA GLN A 138 1.87 10.02 26.10
C GLN A 138 0.62 10.83 25.69
N VAL A 139 0.26 10.73 24.42
CA VAL A 139 -0.99 11.27 23.85
C VAL A 139 -1.83 10.13 23.29
N THR A 140 -3.11 10.37 23.02
CA THR A 140 -3.97 9.37 22.37
C THR A 140 -4.43 9.91 21.03
N ALA A 141 -4.19 9.17 19.95
CA ALA A 141 -4.82 9.41 18.66
C ALA A 141 -6.17 8.70 18.59
N GLU A 142 -7.24 9.43 18.31
CA GLU A 142 -8.50 8.88 17.82
C GLU A 142 -8.40 8.78 16.29
N LEU A 143 -8.46 7.55 15.78
CA LEU A 143 -8.44 7.22 14.37
C LEU A 143 -9.87 6.89 13.94
N ASP A 144 -10.43 7.69 13.05
CA ASP A 144 -11.74 7.51 12.45
C ASP A 144 -11.57 7.02 11.02
N PHE A 145 -11.85 5.74 10.77
CA PHE A 145 -11.76 5.13 9.45
C PHE A 145 -13.13 5.04 8.79
N THR A 146 -13.16 5.08 7.45
CA THR A 146 -14.37 4.81 6.66
C THR A 146 -14.01 4.01 5.41
N LEU A 147 -14.69 2.89 5.16
CA LEU A 147 -14.62 2.21 3.87
C LEU A 147 -15.39 3.03 2.83
N ALA A 148 -14.70 3.91 2.11
CA ALA A 148 -15.31 4.89 1.23
C ALA A 148 -15.80 4.30 -0.09
N GLN A 149 -15.05 3.36 -0.67
CA GLN A 149 -15.38 2.72 -1.95
C GLN A 149 -14.83 1.29 -2.00
N THR A 150 -15.47 0.44 -2.80
CA THR A 150 -14.99 -0.90 -3.16
C THR A 150 -15.10 -1.10 -4.67
N ASP A 151 -14.41 -2.13 -5.18
CA ASP A 151 -14.47 -2.56 -6.58
C ASP A 151 -14.13 -1.47 -7.59
N ILE A 152 -13.33 -0.48 -7.17
CA ILE A 152 -12.85 0.59 -8.04
C ILE A 152 -11.58 0.16 -8.79
N SER A 153 -11.24 0.92 -9.82
CA SER A 153 -9.91 0.89 -10.42
C SER A 153 -9.07 2.05 -9.88
N TYR A 154 -7.82 1.80 -9.54
CA TYR A 154 -6.90 2.80 -9.02
C TYR A 154 -5.51 2.67 -9.66
N THR A 155 -4.87 3.79 -10.01
CA THR A 155 -3.57 3.77 -10.69
C THR A 155 -2.48 4.29 -9.76
N VAL A 156 -1.45 3.47 -9.55
CA VAL A 156 -0.26 3.79 -8.75
C VAL A 156 0.96 3.62 -9.62
N ASN A 157 1.84 4.63 -9.67
CA ASN A 157 3.10 4.57 -10.41
C ASN A 157 2.94 4.12 -11.89
N GLY A 158 1.83 4.53 -12.53
CA GLY A 158 1.51 4.18 -13.93
C GLY A 158 0.95 2.76 -14.15
N LYS A 159 0.74 1.98 -13.09
CA LYS A 159 0.08 0.67 -13.10
C LYS A 159 -1.33 0.78 -12.55
N THR A 160 -2.32 0.34 -13.31
CA THR A 160 -3.72 0.30 -12.89
C THR A 160 -4.03 -1.03 -12.21
N TYR A 161 -4.69 -0.95 -11.06
CA TYR A 161 -5.16 -2.06 -10.25
C TYR A 161 -6.69 -2.06 -10.28
N SER A 162 -7.30 -3.22 -10.47
CA SER A 162 -8.73 -3.43 -10.34
C SER A 162 -9.08 -4.02 -8.98
N ASN A 163 -10.38 -4.05 -8.64
CA ASN A 163 -10.88 -4.61 -7.38
C ASN A 163 -10.21 -3.97 -6.16
N VAL A 164 -10.18 -2.64 -6.16
CA VAL A 164 -9.54 -1.83 -5.11
C VAL A 164 -10.59 -1.41 -4.08
N ALA A 165 -10.25 -1.55 -2.79
CA ALA A 165 -10.93 -0.92 -1.69
C ALA A 165 -10.22 0.39 -1.33
N HIS A 166 -11.00 1.43 -1.06
CA HIS A 166 -10.52 2.74 -0.64
C HIS A 166 -11.05 3.04 0.77
N VAL A 167 -10.15 3.24 1.71
CA VAL A 167 -10.44 3.63 3.09
C VAL A 167 -9.94 5.06 3.31
N THR A 168 -10.80 5.92 3.85
CA THR A 168 -10.41 7.23 4.35
C THR A 168 -10.12 7.16 5.84
N LEU A 169 -9.17 7.97 6.30
CA LEU A 169 -8.73 8.11 7.68
C LEU A 169 -8.84 9.56 8.10
N VAL A 170 -9.34 9.79 9.30
CA VAL A 170 -9.25 11.07 10.00
C VAL A 170 -8.58 10.83 11.34
N VAL A 171 -7.56 11.63 11.68
CA VAL A 171 -6.85 11.52 12.97
C VAL A 171 -7.09 12.77 13.80
N LYS A 172 -7.50 12.56 15.05
CA LYS A 172 -7.57 13.60 16.08
C LYS A 172 -6.63 13.22 17.22
N VAL A 173 -5.88 14.19 17.73
CA VAL A 173 -4.93 13.92 18.83
C VAL A 173 -5.46 14.55 20.10
N GLN A 174 -5.69 13.72 21.12
CA GLN A 174 -6.00 14.17 22.47
C GLN A 174 -4.70 14.42 23.23
N VAL A 175 -4.45 15.69 23.57
CA VAL A 175 -3.29 16.10 24.37
C VAL A 175 -3.75 16.37 25.81
N PRO A 176 -3.15 15.72 26.83
CA PRO A 176 -3.47 15.99 28.23
C PRO A 176 -3.31 17.48 28.56
N GLY A 177 -4.32 18.09 29.18
CA GLY A 177 -4.31 19.51 29.57
C GLY A 177 -4.63 20.51 28.45
N LEU A 178 -4.56 20.13 27.18
CA LEU A 178 -4.89 21.00 26.03
C LEU A 178 -6.17 20.61 25.28
N GLY A 179 -6.70 19.40 25.51
CA GLY A 179 -7.92 18.92 24.85
C GLY A 179 -7.66 18.18 23.54
N VAL A 180 -8.72 17.98 22.75
CA VAL A 180 -8.64 17.35 21.42
C VAL A 180 -8.16 18.41 20.42
N SER A 181 -7.12 18.09 19.64
CA SER A 181 -6.69 18.92 18.52
C SER A 181 -7.82 19.03 17.49
N PRO A 182 -7.99 20.19 16.81
CA PRO A 182 -8.82 20.21 15.60
C PRO A 182 -8.31 19.15 14.60
N THR A 183 -9.20 18.68 13.73
CA THR A 183 -8.89 17.67 12.71
C THR A 183 -7.69 18.14 11.88
N GLY A 184 -6.52 17.58 12.16
CA GLY A 184 -5.26 18.02 11.56
C GLY A 184 -4.79 17.09 10.47
N TYR A 185 -4.96 15.78 10.67
CA TYR A 185 -4.52 14.78 9.71
C TYR A 185 -5.68 14.03 9.08
N THR A 186 -5.58 13.82 7.77
CA THR A 186 -6.47 13.00 6.97
C THR A 186 -5.64 12.04 6.14
N GLY A 187 -6.18 10.88 5.79
CA GLY A 187 -5.48 9.96 4.91
C GLY A 187 -6.40 9.16 4.01
N ASP A 188 -5.80 8.63 2.95
CA ASP A 188 -6.42 7.76 1.96
C ASP A 188 -5.55 6.51 1.84
N ILE A 189 -6.16 5.34 2.02
CA ILE A 189 -5.48 4.05 1.94
C ILE A 189 -6.20 3.19 0.90
N TYR A 190 -5.44 2.65 -0.04
CA TYR A 190 -5.94 1.85 -1.15
C TYR A 190 -5.38 0.43 -1.05
N PHE A 191 -6.27 -0.55 -1.15
CA PHE A 191 -5.94 -1.97 -1.09
C PHE A 191 -6.42 -2.65 -2.36
N ALA A 192 -5.55 -3.36 -3.06
CA ALA A 192 -5.96 -4.19 -4.20
C ALA A 192 -6.15 -5.64 -3.77
N ARG A 193 -7.27 -6.26 -4.15
CA ARG A 193 -7.58 -7.65 -3.78
C ARG A 193 -6.51 -8.60 -4.33
N GLY A 194 -6.03 -9.52 -3.49
CA GLY A 194 -4.95 -10.45 -3.81
C GLY A 194 -3.54 -9.82 -3.83
N ILE A 195 -3.40 -8.54 -3.47
CA ILE A 195 -2.12 -7.81 -3.48
C ILE A 195 -1.89 -7.15 -2.11
N GLY A 196 -2.87 -6.43 -1.59
CA GLY A 196 -2.79 -5.68 -0.33
C GLY A 196 -2.60 -4.18 -0.53
N ILE A 197 -1.92 -3.50 0.39
CA ILE A 197 -1.74 -2.04 0.35
C ILE A 197 -1.02 -1.67 -0.95
N ILE A 198 -1.64 -0.83 -1.78
CA ILE A 198 -1.04 -0.31 -3.01
C ILE A 198 -0.67 1.16 -2.91
N SER A 199 -1.35 1.92 -2.04
CA SER A 199 -1.08 3.34 -1.79
C SER A 199 -1.60 3.73 -0.41
N LEU A 200 -0.83 4.52 0.32
CA LEU A 200 -1.20 5.14 1.59
C LEU A 200 -0.70 6.57 1.55
N VAL A 201 -1.60 7.54 1.74
CA VAL A 201 -1.23 8.95 1.85
C VAL A 201 -1.86 9.50 3.11
N VAL A 202 -1.05 10.05 4.01
CA VAL A 202 -1.53 10.82 5.18
C VAL A 202 -1.06 12.25 5.01
N GLN A 203 -1.95 13.21 5.21
CA GLN A 203 -1.71 14.64 5.03
C GLN A 203 -2.03 15.38 6.32
N ASN A 204 -1.26 16.43 6.61
CA ASN A 204 -1.54 17.42 7.64
C ASN A 204 -1.76 18.78 6.97
N ASN A 205 -2.97 19.34 7.05
CA ASN A 205 -3.30 20.64 6.45
C ASN A 205 -2.82 20.76 4.98
N GLY A 206 -2.98 19.70 4.18
CA GLY A 206 -2.58 19.63 2.76
C GLY A 206 -1.11 19.29 2.50
N SER A 207 -0.26 19.19 3.53
CA SER A 207 1.13 18.71 3.40
C SER A 207 1.21 17.21 3.65
N LYS A 208 1.89 16.44 2.81
CA LYS A 208 2.05 14.99 3.01
C LYS A 208 2.92 14.70 4.23
N ALA A 209 2.35 14.05 5.23
CA ALA A 209 3.03 13.54 6.41
C ALA A 209 3.56 12.11 6.17
N GLU A 210 2.84 11.31 5.36
CA GLU A 210 3.23 9.98 4.94
C GLU A 210 2.74 9.74 3.51
N ASP A 211 3.55 9.12 2.66
CA ASP A 211 3.19 8.84 1.26
C ASP A 211 3.91 7.59 0.75
N ILE A 212 3.25 6.45 0.92
CA ILE A 212 3.75 5.13 0.54
C ILE A 212 3.02 4.67 -0.72
N SER A 213 3.76 4.24 -1.74
CA SER A 213 3.19 3.74 -2.99
C SER A 213 3.87 2.45 -3.45
N LEU A 214 3.09 1.47 -3.90
CA LEU A 214 3.63 0.20 -4.38
C LEU A 214 4.35 0.39 -5.72
N LEU A 215 5.60 -0.07 -5.80
CA LEU A 215 6.42 -0.08 -7.02
C LEU A 215 6.28 -1.41 -7.75
N ASN A 216 6.49 -2.52 -7.05
CA ASN A 216 6.38 -3.87 -7.59
C ASN A 216 5.95 -4.87 -6.51
N TYR A 217 5.53 -6.06 -6.93
CA TYR A 217 5.20 -7.15 -6.02
C TYR A 217 5.36 -8.51 -6.72
N SER A 218 5.48 -9.57 -5.93
CA SER A 218 5.43 -10.96 -6.38
C SER A 218 4.66 -11.77 -5.36
N ILE A 219 3.50 -12.33 -5.73
CA ILE A 219 2.70 -13.20 -4.86
C ILE A 219 2.96 -14.65 -5.26
N LYS A 220 3.22 -15.52 -4.28
CA LYS A 220 3.44 -16.95 -4.47
C LYS A 220 2.15 -17.76 -4.39
#